data_AF-A0AA38RIF7-F1
#
_entry.id   AF-A0AA38RIF7-F1
#
_cell.length_a   1.000
_cell.length_b   1.000
_cell.length_c   1.000
_cell.angle_alpha   90.00
_cell.angle_beta   90.00
_cell.angle_gamma   90.00
#
_symmetry.space_group_name_H-M   'P 1'
#
loop_
_entity.id
_entity.type
_entity.pdbx_description
1 polymer ?
#
loop_
_entity_poly.entity_id
_entity_poly.type
_entity_poly.pdbx_seq_one_letter_code
_entity_poly.pdbx_strand_id
1 'polypeptide(L)'
;MSGLVSLLSLLTAVPTALAAPFPEGGFTAPEARAVTFPWPGCQINLTCDFAAIQSAPSNERQLYLIYLESYQLTKLDVSDQFRALEGVHQFFLDQGLSTPGTWTSYTEAANLEAIQRAAATLLGYDSSTGGNPGTDQWVNFITTMSNGGYSTQQAHDKAWSLAEQAGSEHGITLATAAGITAAGRVQRWDTFYRLWRAIMQDHNLIGTGFGLNYLGQGILRSGYTKADFNAWFFNVSNPDPLYCYTTSAYGVAQLFSASTTPLAILNDVQLLLLIFPRFRTCYASANPKSTDHT
;
A
#
# COMPACT_ATOMS: atom_id res chain seq x y z
N MET A 1 -35.24 2.45 -12.26
CA MET A 1 -35.24 2.00 -10.85
C MET A 1 -34.91 0.51 -10.68
N SER A 2 -34.56 -0.24 -11.72
CA SER A 2 -34.28 -1.69 -11.62
C SER A 2 -32.84 -2.08 -11.22
N GLY A 3 -31.91 -1.12 -11.12
CA GLY A 3 -30.51 -1.39 -10.72
C GLY A 3 -30.28 -1.46 -9.20
N LEU A 4 -31.10 -0.78 -8.40
CA LEU A 4 -30.95 -0.70 -6.94
C LEU A 4 -31.37 -1.98 -6.21
N VAL A 5 -32.30 -2.75 -6.77
CA VAL A 5 -32.83 -3.99 -6.15
C VAL A 5 -31.81 -5.13 -6.21
N SER A 6 -30.94 -5.17 -7.23
CA SER A 6 -29.93 -6.22 -7.37
C SER A 6 -28.74 -6.04 -6.42
N LEU A 7 -28.45 -4.80 -6.01
CA LEU A 7 -27.38 -4.48 -5.05
C LEU A 7 -27.70 -4.89 -3.61
N LEU A 8 -28.97 -4.76 -3.19
CA LEU A 8 -29.40 -5.25 -1.89
C LEU A 8 -29.24 -6.77 -1.79
N SER A 9 -29.49 -7.50 -2.88
CA SER A 9 -29.31 -8.95 -2.95
C SER A 9 -27.84 -9.38 -2.84
N LEU A 10 -26.92 -8.64 -3.47
CA LEU A 10 -25.47 -8.85 -3.32
C LEU A 10 -24.97 -8.56 -1.90
N LEU A 11 -25.53 -7.55 -1.22
CA LEU A 11 -25.22 -7.23 0.18
C LEU A 11 -25.76 -8.29 1.16
N THR A 12 -26.93 -8.87 0.89
CA THR A 12 -27.49 -9.97 1.71
C THR A 12 -26.82 -11.32 1.46
N ALA A 13 -26.17 -11.48 0.31
CA ALA A 13 -25.44 -12.67 -0.09
C ALA A 13 -23.92 -12.54 0.09
N VAL A 14 -23.44 -11.54 0.84
CA VAL A 14 -22.08 -11.57 1.42
C VAL A 14 -22.15 -12.58 2.56
N PRO A 15 -21.81 -13.85 2.34
CA PRO A 15 -22.09 -14.91 3.29
C PRO A 15 -21.14 -14.76 4.48
N THR A 16 -21.41 -15.53 5.52
CA THR A 16 -20.52 -15.92 6.62
C THR A 16 -19.05 -16.20 6.26
N ALA A 17 -18.66 -16.23 4.98
CA ALA A 17 -17.27 -16.17 4.52
C ALA A 17 -16.50 -14.91 5.00
N LEU A 18 -17.20 -13.79 5.27
CA LEU A 18 -16.58 -12.65 5.95
C LEU A 18 -16.27 -12.92 7.44
N ALA A 19 -16.86 -13.97 8.04
CA ALA A 19 -16.66 -14.33 9.45
C ALA A 19 -15.39 -15.14 9.71
N ALA A 20 -14.58 -15.44 8.68
CA ALA A 20 -13.20 -15.86 8.94
C ALA A 20 -12.55 -14.78 9.81
N PRO A 21 -12.05 -15.14 11.02
CA PRO A 21 -11.45 -14.18 11.92
C PRO A 21 -10.37 -13.42 11.17
N PHE A 22 -10.36 -12.11 11.33
CA PHE A 22 -9.21 -11.32 10.92
C PHE A 22 -8.00 -11.94 11.61
N PRO A 23 -6.86 -12.17 10.94
CA PRO A 23 -5.66 -12.52 11.67
C PRO A 23 -5.50 -11.46 12.77
N GLU A 24 -5.54 -11.87 14.04
CA GLU A 24 -5.57 -10.95 15.18
C GLU A 24 -4.25 -10.18 15.37
N GLY A 25 -3.33 -10.27 14.42
CA GLY A 25 -2.11 -9.48 14.34
C GLY A 25 -2.29 -8.27 13.43
N GLY A 26 -2.10 -7.07 13.99
CA GLY A 26 -1.78 -5.88 13.19
C GLY A 26 -0.42 -6.04 12.49
N PHE A 27 0.12 -4.97 11.90
CA PHE A 27 1.46 -5.03 11.37
C PHE A 27 2.44 -5.41 12.49
N THR A 28 3.11 -6.55 12.35
CA THR A 28 4.22 -6.90 13.21
C THR A 28 5.48 -6.40 12.55
N ALA A 29 6.02 -5.28 13.06
CA ALA A 29 7.32 -4.81 12.62
C ALA A 29 8.33 -5.95 12.75
N PRO A 30 9.18 -6.20 11.73
CA PRO A 30 10.29 -7.11 11.90
C PRO A 30 11.07 -6.69 13.14
N GLU A 31 11.33 -7.61 14.08
CA GLU A 31 12.24 -7.32 15.19
C GLU A 31 13.56 -6.83 14.56
N ALA A 32 13.97 -5.61 14.88
CA ALA A 32 15.27 -5.05 14.54
C ALA A 32 16.37 -5.80 15.33
N ARG A 33 16.50 -7.11 15.09
CA ARG A 33 17.72 -7.83 15.42
C ARG A 33 18.83 -7.21 14.59
N ALA A 34 20.05 -7.24 15.12
CA ALA A 34 21.25 -7.00 14.34
C ALA A 34 21.39 -8.11 13.28
N VAL A 35 20.53 -8.08 12.27
CA VAL A 35 20.55 -8.97 11.14
C VAL A 35 21.75 -8.50 10.33
N THR A 36 22.75 -9.37 10.21
CA THR A 36 23.75 -9.27 9.14
C THR A 36 22.97 -9.30 7.83
N PHE A 37 22.75 -8.12 7.28
CA PHE A 37 21.86 -7.93 6.15
C PHE A 37 22.53 -8.48 4.89
N PRO A 38 22.07 -9.61 4.31
CA PRO A 38 22.79 -10.34 3.28
C PRO A 38 22.53 -9.75 1.89
N TRP A 39 22.59 -8.43 1.76
CA TRP A 39 22.47 -7.77 0.46
C TRP A 39 23.83 -7.61 -0.22
N PRO A 40 23.85 -7.62 -1.57
CA PRO A 40 25.07 -7.33 -2.31
C PRO A 40 25.61 -5.94 -1.91
N GLY A 41 26.93 -5.74 -2.03
CA GLY A 41 27.59 -4.49 -1.66
C GLY A 41 27.05 -3.24 -2.36
N CYS A 42 26.27 -3.40 -3.43
CA CYS A 42 25.60 -2.32 -4.15
C CYS A 42 24.72 -1.44 -3.25
N GLN A 43 24.20 -1.96 -2.13
CA GLN A 43 23.35 -1.20 -1.21
C GLN A 43 24.03 0.01 -0.57
N ILE A 44 25.36 -0.06 -0.37
CA ILE A 44 26.12 1.01 0.29
C ILE A 44 26.14 2.26 -0.59
N ASN A 45 26.34 2.04 -1.89
CA ASN A 45 26.39 3.08 -2.91
C ASN A 45 25.05 3.26 -3.64
N LEU A 46 24.00 2.54 -3.24
CA LEU A 46 22.66 2.59 -3.84
C LEU A 46 22.64 2.30 -5.35
N THR A 47 23.42 1.31 -5.76
CA THR A 47 23.64 0.91 -7.17
C THR A 47 23.01 -0.44 -7.51
N CYS A 48 22.14 -0.99 -6.66
CA CYS A 48 21.52 -2.28 -6.93
C CYS A 48 20.57 -2.17 -8.13
N ASP A 49 20.77 -2.95 -9.18
CA ASP A 49 19.87 -2.96 -10.31
C ASP A 49 18.58 -3.73 -10.01
N PHE A 50 17.55 -3.51 -10.83
CA PHE A 50 16.29 -4.23 -10.74
C PHE A 50 16.46 -5.75 -10.57
N ALA A 51 17.36 -6.38 -11.33
CA ALA A 51 17.54 -7.83 -11.32
C ALA A 51 18.06 -8.34 -9.96
N ALA A 52 19.03 -7.63 -9.36
CA ALA A 52 19.53 -7.94 -8.03
C ALA A 52 18.40 -7.85 -6.99
N ILE A 53 17.62 -6.76 -7.00
CA ILE A 53 16.50 -6.56 -6.06
C ILE A 53 15.42 -7.63 -6.26
N GLN A 54 15.04 -7.90 -7.50
CA GLN A 54 13.98 -8.84 -7.85
C GLN A 54 14.33 -10.29 -7.48
N SER A 55 15.61 -10.66 -7.62
CA SER A 55 16.11 -12.00 -7.26
C SER A 55 16.19 -12.24 -5.74
N ALA A 56 16.24 -11.17 -4.93
CA ALA A 56 16.33 -11.28 -3.49
C ALA A 56 15.02 -11.86 -2.89
N PRO A 57 15.09 -12.71 -1.85
CA PRO A 57 13.92 -13.15 -1.09
C PRO A 57 13.06 -11.98 -0.57
N SER A 58 11.75 -12.19 -0.40
CA SER A 58 10.83 -11.13 0.05
C SER A 58 11.21 -10.50 1.38
N ASN A 59 11.60 -11.32 2.37
CA ASN A 59 12.05 -10.82 3.67
C ASN A 59 13.30 -9.95 3.54
N GLU A 60 14.20 -10.25 2.60
CA GLU A 60 15.38 -9.43 2.32
C GLU A 60 15.02 -8.12 1.62
N ARG A 61 14.03 -8.13 0.71
CA ARG A 61 13.50 -6.88 0.13
C ARG A 61 12.82 -5.99 1.17
N GLN A 62 12.07 -6.57 2.12
CA GLN A 62 11.49 -5.82 3.24
C GLN A 62 12.57 -5.20 4.13
N LEU A 63 13.57 -5.99 4.51
CA LEU A 63 14.71 -5.50 5.27
C LEU A 63 15.52 -4.45 4.50
N TYR A 64 15.53 -4.50 3.16
CA TYR A 64 16.16 -3.46 2.35
C TYR A 64 15.44 -2.12 2.43
N LEU A 65 14.10 -2.13 2.39
CA LEU A 65 13.31 -0.92 2.61
C LEU A 65 13.63 -0.30 3.97
N ILE A 66 13.64 -1.12 5.03
CA ILE A 66 13.98 -0.68 6.39
C ILE A 66 15.42 -0.12 6.45
N TYR A 67 16.36 -0.72 5.71
CA TYR A 67 17.72 -0.21 5.59
C TYR A 67 17.76 1.16 4.90
N LEU A 68 17.05 1.32 3.78
CA LEU A 68 16.94 2.60 3.09
C LEU A 68 16.38 3.67 4.03
N GLU A 69 15.27 3.37 4.72
CA GLU A 69 14.62 4.25 5.69
C GLU A 69 15.58 4.66 6.81
N SER A 70 16.19 3.68 7.49
CA SER A 70 16.99 3.91 8.68
C SER A 70 18.32 4.61 8.42
N TYR A 71 18.97 4.34 7.26
CA TYR A 71 20.35 4.76 7.02
C TYR A 71 20.50 5.81 5.91
N GLN A 72 19.73 5.72 4.84
CA GLN A 72 19.96 6.54 3.65
C GLN A 72 18.95 7.69 3.57
N LEU A 73 17.67 7.39 3.77
CA LEU A 73 16.59 8.37 3.78
C LEU A 73 16.60 9.25 5.03
N THR A 74 17.15 8.77 6.16
CA THR A 74 17.46 9.61 7.34
C THR A 74 18.40 10.77 6.98
N LYS A 75 19.37 10.57 6.07
CA LYS A 75 20.29 11.64 5.62
C LYS A 75 19.58 12.73 4.81
N LEU A 76 18.38 12.44 4.32
CA LEU A 76 17.53 13.32 3.53
C LEU A 76 16.32 13.84 4.34
N ASP A 77 16.25 13.55 5.65
CA ASP A 77 15.17 13.94 6.56
C ASP A 77 13.77 13.48 6.12
N VAL A 78 13.68 12.27 5.53
CA VAL A 78 12.42 11.69 5.02
C VAL A 78 12.24 10.21 5.41
N SER A 79 12.95 9.74 6.43
CA SER A 79 12.98 8.32 6.81
C SER A 79 11.60 7.76 7.15
N ASP A 80 10.69 8.58 7.67
CA ASP A 80 9.37 8.14 8.08
C ASP A 80 8.36 8.09 6.93
N GLN A 81 8.69 8.59 5.73
CA GLN A 81 7.72 8.76 4.64
C GLN A 81 7.41 7.48 3.85
N PHE A 82 7.93 6.33 4.24
CA PHE A 82 7.88 5.10 3.43
C PHE A 82 7.24 3.91 4.15
N ARG A 83 6.85 4.08 5.41
CA ARG A 83 6.35 2.97 6.23
C ARG A 83 5.06 2.34 5.71
N ALA A 84 4.22 3.06 4.97
CA ALA A 84 3.10 2.45 4.26
C ALA A 84 3.53 1.33 3.29
N LEU A 85 4.69 1.45 2.64
CA LEU A 85 5.24 0.40 1.78
C LEU A 85 5.69 -0.83 2.57
N GLU A 86 6.21 -0.64 3.80
CA GLU A 86 6.45 -1.77 4.71
C GLU A 86 5.17 -2.57 4.93
N GLY A 87 4.03 -1.88 5.08
CA GLY A 87 2.72 -2.52 5.22
C GLY A 87 2.33 -3.38 4.01
N VAL A 88 2.57 -2.93 2.78
CA VAL A 88 2.27 -3.71 1.57
C VAL A 88 3.20 -4.90 1.43
N HIS A 89 4.50 -4.70 1.66
CA HIS A 89 5.51 -5.75 1.59
C HIS A 89 5.29 -6.83 2.65
N GLN A 90 4.97 -6.43 3.89
CA GLN A 90 4.63 -7.37 4.95
C GLN A 90 3.40 -8.19 4.59
N PHE A 91 2.36 -7.56 4.03
CA PHE A 91 1.22 -8.31 3.50
C PHE A 91 1.64 -9.34 2.44
N PHE A 92 2.49 -8.97 1.48
CA PHE A 92 2.91 -9.91 0.44
C PHE A 92 3.72 -11.07 1.02
N LEU A 93 4.56 -10.80 2.01
CA LEU A 93 5.30 -11.80 2.76
C LEU A 93 4.34 -12.77 3.48
N ASP A 94 3.37 -12.24 4.22
CA ASP A 94 2.39 -13.04 4.97
C ASP A 94 1.49 -13.90 4.06
N GLN A 95 1.24 -13.43 2.84
CA GLN A 95 0.47 -14.17 1.84
C GLN A 95 1.33 -15.06 0.91
N GLY A 96 2.66 -15.05 1.06
CA GLY A 96 3.58 -15.79 0.19
C GLY A 96 3.51 -15.36 -1.29
N LEU A 97 3.14 -14.09 -1.55
CA LEU A 97 2.96 -13.56 -2.91
C LEU A 97 4.26 -13.03 -3.50
N SER A 98 5.21 -12.64 -2.67
CA SER A 98 6.45 -11.95 -3.03
C SER A 98 7.63 -12.90 -3.33
N THR A 99 7.38 -14.17 -3.68
CA THR A 99 8.48 -15.05 -4.12
C THR A 99 9.13 -14.51 -5.40
N PRO A 100 10.48 -14.52 -5.54
CA PRO A 100 11.13 -14.13 -6.79
C PRO A 100 10.52 -14.83 -8.01
N GLY A 101 10.23 -14.05 -9.04
CA GLY A 101 9.64 -14.53 -10.30
C GLY A 101 8.12 -14.40 -10.34
N THR A 102 7.48 -13.93 -9.27
CA THR A 102 6.05 -13.60 -9.27
C THR A 102 5.81 -12.17 -9.73
N TRP A 103 4.60 -11.89 -10.22
CA TRP A 103 4.19 -10.55 -10.62
C TRP A 103 4.38 -9.51 -9.50
N THR A 104 4.02 -9.86 -8.26
CA THR A 104 4.19 -8.99 -7.08
C THR A 104 5.66 -8.76 -6.74
N SER A 105 6.54 -9.75 -6.92
CA SER A 105 7.98 -9.54 -6.72
C SER A 105 8.56 -8.51 -7.70
N TYR A 106 8.04 -8.44 -8.93
CA TYR A 106 8.45 -7.43 -9.91
C TYR A 106 7.98 -6.03 -9.51
N THR A 107 6.73 -5.90 -9.05
CA THR A 107 6.20 -4.59 -8.60
C THR A 107 6.91 -4.08 -7.35
N GLU A 108 7.20 -4.95 -6.37
CA GLU A 108 7.97 -4.59 -5.18
C GLU A 108 9.40 -4.17 -5.54
N ALA A 109 10.08 -4.98 -6.38
CA ALA A 109 11.46 -4.70 -6.77
C ALA A 109 11.60 -3.39 -7.55
N ALA A 110 10.65 -3.08 -8.44
CA ALA A 110 10.65 -1.83 -9.18
C ALA A 110 10.38 -0.62 -8.27
N ASN A 111 9.49 -0.74 -7.28
CA ASN A 111 9.29 0.31 -6.28
C ASN A 111 10.56 0.54 -5.44
N LEU A 112 11.21 -0.53 -4.97
CA LEU A 112 12.46 -0.43 -4.20
C LEU A 112 13.61 0.16 -5.02
N GLU A 113 13.73 -0.25 -6.28
CA GLU A 113 14.72 0.33 -7.18
C GLU A 113 14.50 1.83 -7.35
N ALA A 114 13.26 2.27 -7.57
CA ALA A 114 12.92 3.68 -7.74
C ALA A 114 13.30 4.52 -6.51
N ILE A 115 12.99 4.02 -5.31
CA ILE A 115 13.31 4.70 -4.03
C ILE A 115 14.83 4.74 -3.83
N GLN A 116 15.53 3.62 -4.01
CA GLN A 116 16.99 3.56 -3.92
C GLN A 116 17.63 4.57 -4.87
N ARG A 117 17.23 4.58 -6.14
CA ARG A 117 17.82 5.44 -7.17
C ARG A 117 17.54 6.92 -6.91
N ALA A 118 16.36 7.24 -6.39
CA ALA A 118 16.05 8.61 -5.96
C ALA A 118 16.96 9.04 -4.80
N ALA A 119 17.16 8.19 -3.80
CA ALA A 119 18.10 8.45 -2.71
C ALA A 119 19.55 8.55 -3.22
N ALA A 120 19.98 7.69 -4.16
CA ALA A 120 21.30 7.73 -4.78
C ALA A 120 21.54 9.07 -5.49
N THR A 121 20.53 9.55 -6.22
CA THR A 121 20.56 10.83 -6.94
C THR A 121 20.72 12.00 -5.98
N LEU A 122 19.92 12.03 -4.92
CA LEU A 122 19.91 13.13 -3.94
C LEU A 122 21.14 13.14 -3.02
N LEU A 123 21.71 11.96 -2.74
CA LEU A 123 22.95 11.82 -1.97
C LEU A 123 24.22 11.96 -2.83
N GLY A 124 24.07 12.08 -4.16
CA GLY A 124 25.19 12.25 -5.08
C GLY A 124 26.03 10.98 -5.31
N TYR A 125 25.47 9.79 -5.10
CA TYR A 125 26.16 8.52 -5.35
C TYR A 125 26.07 8.07 -6.82
N ASP A 126 24.90 8.22 -7.43
CA ASP A 126 24.61 7.84 -8.82
C ASP A 126 23.43 8.69 -9.34
N SER A 127 23.37 8.95 -10.64
CA SER A 127 22.28 9.67 -11.32
C SER A 127 21.48 8.78 -12.28
N SER A 128 21.83 7.50 -12.39
CA SER A 128 21.11 6.54 -13.22
C SER A 128 19.72 6.23 -12.67
N THR A 129 18.69 6.43 -13.49
CA THR A 129 17.30 6.09 -13.17
C THR A 129 16.95 4.62 -13.42
N GLY A 130 17.85 3.85 -14.05
CA GLY A 130 17.56 2.47 -14.47
C GLY A 130 16.44 2.35 -15.50
N GLY A 131 15.96 3.47 -16.06
CA GLY A 131 14.76 3.50 -16.91
C GLY A 131 13.44 3.43 -16.11
N ASN A 132 13.50 3.50 -14.79
CA ASN A 132 12.34 3.43 -13.91
C ASN A 132 11.74 4.82 -13.69
N PRO A 133 10.55 5.13 -14.25
CA PRO A 133 9.92 6.46 -14.15
C PRO A 133 9.52 6.85 -12.74
N GLY A 134 9.42 5.89 -11.81
CA GLY A 134 9.22 6.18 -10.39
C GLY A 134 10.39 6.93 -9.76
N THR A 135 11.61 6.80 -10.30
CA THR A 135 12.80 7.46 -9.77
C THR A 135 12.62 8.98 -9.73
N ASP A 136 12.23 9.59 -10.85
CA ASP A 136 12.08 11.05 -10.95
C ASP A 136 10.95 11.56 -10.05
N GLN A 137 9.88 10.77 -9.89
CA GLN A 137 8.77 11.11 -8.99
C GLN A 137 9.22 11.08 -7.53
N TRP A 138 9.99 10.06 -7.12
CA TRP A 138 10.56 10.00 -5.78
C TRP A 138 11.59 11.09 -5.52
N VAL A 139 12.44 11.44 -6.51
CA VAL A 139 13.35 12.59 -6.40
C VAL A 139 12.57 13.87 -6.10
N ASN A 140 11.51 14.14 -6.86
CA ASN A 140 10.67 15.32 -6.65
C ASN A 140 9.97 15.28 -5.28
N PHE A 141 9.45 14.12 -4.88
CA PHE A 141 8.78 13.95 -3.60
C PHE A 141 9.73 14.22 -2.43
N ILE A 142 10.89 13.55 -2.41
CA ILE A 142 11.88 13.66 -1.33
C ILE A 142 12.44 15.09 -1.27
N THR A 143 12.77 15.68 -2.41
CA THR A 143 13.25 17.08 -2.47
C THR A 143 12.22 18.06 -1.90
N THR A 144 10.93 17.84 -2.17
CA THR A 144 9.88 18.71 -1.62
C THR A 144 9.76 18.53 -0.11
N MET A 145 9.81 17.29 0.37
CA MET A 145 9.76 16.99 1.80
C MET A 145 10.96 17.58 2.56
N SER A 146 12.18 17.42 2.03
CA SER A 146 13.39 18.00 2.64
C SER A 146 13.41 19.54 2.64
N ASN A 147 12.60 20.19 1.80
CA ASN A 147 12.49 21.65 1.70
C ASN A 147 11.29 22.23 2.47
N GLY A 148 10.82 21.54 3.51
CA GLY A 148 9.73 22.01 4.38
C GLY A 148 8.37 21.41 4.08
N GLY A 149 8.30 20.40 3.20
CA GLY A 149 7.09 19.63 2.94
C GLY A 149 6.09 20.30 2.01
N TYR A 150 4.97 19.62 1.84
CA TYR A 150 3.85 20.12 1.03
C TYR A 150 2.95 21.03 1.84
N SER A 151 2.36 22.04 1.19
CA SER A 151 1.45 23.00 1.83
C SER A 151 0.14 22.38 2.32
N THR A 152 -0.24 21.20 1.81
CA THR A 152 -1.45 20.48 2.21
C THR A 152 -1.20 18.98 2.23
N GLN A 153 -1.92 18.26 3.09
CA GLN A 153 -1.93 16.80 3.14
C GLN A 153 -2.31 16.18 1.78
N GLN A 154 -3.28 16.77 1.08
CA GLN A 154 -3.67 16.31 -0.26
C GLN A 154 -2.52 16.38 -1.28
N ALA A 155 -1.75 17.47 -1.27
CA ALA A 155 -0.62 17.62 -2.20
C ALA A 155 0.48 16.60 -1.88
N HIS A 156 0.73 16.38 -0.59
CA HIS A 156 1.63 15.33 -0.09
C HIS A 156 1.19 13.94 -0.58
N ASP A 157 -0.04 13.53 -0.26
CA ASP A 157 -0.55 12.18 -0.54
C ASP A 157 -0.64 11.89 -2.04
N LYS A 158 -0.99 12.91 -2.82
CA LYS A 158 -0.99 12.83 -4.28
C LYS A 158 0.42 12.60 -4.82
N ALA A 159 1.41 13.38 -4.38
CA ALA A 159 2.77 13.23 -4.87
C ALA A 159 3.37 11.88 -4.46
N TRP A 160 3.15 11.45 -3.22
CA TRP A 160 3.54 10.13 -2.73
C TRP A 160 2.92 9.02 -3.58
N SER A 161 1.61 9.07 -3.80
CA SER A 161 0.89 8.03 -4.55
C SER A 161 1.30 7.98 -6.01
N LEU A 162 1.60 9.11 -6.65
CA LEU A 162 2.09 9.13 -8.03
C LEU A 162 3.49 8.51 -8.14
N ALA A 163 4.36 8.74 -7.16
CA ALA A 163 5.70 8.15 -7.15
C ALA A 163 5.66 6.63 -6.97
N GLU A 164 4.87 6.15 -6.01
CA GLU A 164 4.64 4.72 -5.79
C GLU A 164 3.95 4.05 -7.00
N GLN A 165 2.96 4.71 -7.61
CA GLN A 165 2.28 4.18 -8.79
C GLN A 165 3.24 4.03 -9.96
N ALA A 166 4.06 5.04 -10.24
CA ALA A 166 5.00 5.01 -11.35
C ALA A 166 6.03 3.87 -11.21
N GLY A 167 6.56 3.65 -10.01
CA GLY A 167 7.46 2.52 -9.73
C GLY A 167 6.77 1.16 -9.90
N SER A 168 5.55 1.01 -9.37
CA SER A 168 4.75 -0.20 -9.54
C SER A 168 4.43 -0.51 -11.00
N GLU A 169 3.95 0.47 -11.77
CA GLU A 169 3.58 0.27 -13.18
C GLU A 169 4.78 -0.07 -14.05
N HIS A 170 5.96 0.43 -13.69
CA HIS A 170 7.21 -0.02 -14.28
C HIS A 170 7.45 -1.51 -14.01
N GLY A 171 7.28 -1.97 -12.76
CA GLY A 171 7.36 -3.39 -12.40
C GLY A 171 6.35 -4.26 -13.15
N ILE A 172 5.11 -3.78 -13.35
CA ILE A 172 4.10 -4.46 -14.17
C ILE A 172 4.57 -4.62 -15.61
N THR A 173 5.18 -3.58 -16.17
CA THR A 173 5.72 -3.59 -17.53
C THR A 173 6.84 -4.62 -17.66
N LEU A 174 7.76 -4.64 -16.69
CA LEU A 174 8.86 -5.62 -16.63
C LEU A 174 8.34 -7.06 -16.47
N ALA A 175 7.35 -7.29 -15.60
CA ALA A 175 6.73 -8.60 -15.43
C ALA A 175 6.09 -9.09 -16.74
N THR A 176 5.36 -8.20 -17.41
CA THR A 176 4.72 -8.49 -18.70
C THR A 176 5.76 -8.84 -19.76
N ALA A 177 6.86 -8.08 -19.84
CA ALA A 177 7.96 -8.37 -20.76
C ALA A 177 8.63 -9.73 -20.48
N ALA A 178 8.65 -10.16 -19.22
CA ALA A 178 9.13 -11.47 -18.79
C ALA A 178 8.09 -12.61 -18.95
N GLY A 179 6.90 -12.33 -19.49
CA GLY A 179 5.81 -13.32 -19.64
C GLY A 179 5.14 -13.71 -18.32
N ILE A 180 5.28 -12.89 -17.27
CA ILE A 180 4.73 -13.11 -15.94
C ILE A 180 3.45 -12.28 -15.76
N THR A 181 2.34 -12.95 -15.47
CA THR A 181 1.03 -12.32 -15.24
C THR A 181 0.59 -12.46 -13.79
N ALA A 182 -0.14 -11.47 -13.28
CA ALA A 182 -0.79 -11.59 -11.97
C ALA A 182 -1.77 -12.76 -11.95
N ALA A 183 -1.74 -13.57 -10.88
CA ALA A 183 -2.79 -14.54 -10.63
C ALA A 183 -4.15 -13.83 -10.47
N GLY A 184 -5.26 -14.48 -10.84
CA GLY A 184 -6.56 -13.80 -10.89
C GLY A 184 -6.99 -13.12 -9.58
N ARG A 185 -6.63 -13.67 -8.41
CA ARG A 185 -6.89 -13.01 -7.12
C ARG A 185 -6.01 -11.77 -6.92
N VAL A 186 -4.74 -11.83 -7.29
CA VAL A 186 -3.79 -10.70 -7.24
C VAL A 186 -4.23 -9.60 -8.20
N GLN A 187 -4.67 -9.95 -9.41
CA GLN A 187 -5.19 -8.96 -10.38
C GLN A 187 -6.42 -8.22 -9.83
N ARG A 188 -7.33 -8.93 -9.16
CA ARG A 188 -8.49 -8.31 -8.50
C ARG A 188 -8.07 -7.44 -7.31
N TRP A 189 -7.08 -7.88 -6.53
CA TRP A 189 -6.49 -7.06 -5.48
C TRP A 189 -5.85 -5.77 -6.03
N ASP A 190 -5.15 -5.83 -7.16
CA ASP A 190 -4.57 -4.65 -7.82
C ASP A 190 -5.65 -3.61 -8.18
N THR A 191 -6.88 -4.04 -8.50
CA THR A 191 -8.01 -3.11 -8.71
C THR A 191 -8.31 -2.28 -7.45
N PHE A 192 -8.32 -2.91 -6.28
CA PHE A 192 -8.48 -2.19 -5.01
C PHE A 192 -7.26 -1.32 -4.70
N TYR A 193 -6.05 -1.83 -4.94
CA TYR A 193 -4.83 -1.05 -4.67
C TYR A 193 -4.74 0.22 -5.55
N ARG A 194 -5.18 0.13 -6.81
CA ARG A 194 -5.37 1.30 -7.70
C ARG A 194 -6.43 2.27 -7.19
N LEU A 195 -7.51 1.77 -6.61
CA LEU A 195 -8.52 2.60 -5.98
C LEU A 195 -7.97 3.33 -4.75
N TRP A 196 -7.16 2.67 -3.92
CA TRP A 196 -6.46 3.33 -2.82
C TRP A 196 -5.56 4.48 -3.31
N ARG A 197 -4.79 4.25 -4.38
CA ARG A 197 -3.98 5.31 -5.02
C ARG A 197 -4.84 6.47 -5.53
N ALA A 198 -5.93 6.17 -6.24
CA ALA A 198 -6.83 7.20 -6.74
C ALA A 198 -7.37 8.08 -5.60
N ILE A 199 -7.70 7.45 -4.47
CA ILE A 199 -8.13 8.14 -3.24
C ILE A 199 -7.02 9.04 -2.66
N MET A 200 -5.78 8.56 -2.59
CA MET A 200 -4.63 9.39 -2.17
C MET A 200 -4.44 10.59 -3.10
N GLN A 201 -4.68 10.41 -4.39
CA GLN A 201 -4.54 11.46 -5.41
C GLN A 201 -5.69 12.47 -5.42
N ASP A 202 -6.88 12.08 -4.94
CA ASP A 202 -8.05 12.94 -4.79
C ASP A 202 -8.91 12.53 -3.58
N HIS A 203 -8.71 13.22 -2.45
CA HIS A 203 -9.46 13.02 -1.21
C HIS A 203 -10.95 13.34 -1.38
N ASN A 204 -11.37 14.01 -2.45
CA ASN A 204 -12.79 14.20 -2.73
C ASN A 204 -13.47 12.88 -3.11
N LEU A 205 -12.76 11.88 -3.62
CA LEU A 205 -13.32 10.53 -3.83
C LEU A 205 -13.81 9.94 -2.52
N ILE A 206 -13.12 10.25 -1.41
CA ILE A 206 -13.60 9.96 -0.06
C ILE A 206 -14.75 10.91 0.37
N GLY A 207 -14.68 12.19 0.03
CA GLY A 207 -15.62 13.21 0.49
C GLY A 207 -17.02 13.13 -0.14
N THR A 208 -17.11 12.99 -1.46
CA THR A 208 -18.36 13.11 -2.24
C THR A 208 -18.94 11.76 -2.65
N GLY A 209 -18.10 10.75 -2.89
CA GLY A 209 -18.55 9.40 -3.31
C GLY A 209 -18.76 8.42 -2.16
N PHE A 210 -17.89 8.47 -1.15
CA PHE A 210 -17.72 7.41 -0.16
C PHE A 210 -18.85 7.31 0.88
N GLY A 211 -19.72 8.32 0.97
CA GLY A 211 -20.66 8.38 2.07
C GLY A 211 -19.96 8.22 3.42
N LEU A 212 -18.78 8.82 3.65
CA LEU A 212 -18.25 8.89 5.02
C LEU A 212 -19.23 9.60 5.97
N ASN A 213 -20.18 10.38 5.43
CA ASN A 213 -21.35 10.85 6.17
C ASN A 213 -22.26 9.68 6.64
N TYR A 214 -22.41 8.62 5.83
CA TYR A 214 -23.09 7.36 6.19
C TYR A 214 -22.24 6.47 7.11
N LEU A 215 -20.92 6.37 6.89
CA LEU A 215 -20.02 5.58 7.74
C LEU A 215 -19.83 6.22 9.13
N GLY A 216 -19.80 7.56 9.20
CA GLY A 216 -19.63 8.34 10.43
C GLY A 216 -20.85 8.35 11.35
N GLN A 217 -22.05 8.04 10.86
CA GLN A 217 -23.29 8.06 11.66
C GLN A 217 -23.61 6.72 12.35
N GLY A 218 -22.93 5.61 12.02
CA GLY A 218 -23.21 4.32 12.67
C GLY A 218 -22.13 3.24 12.57
N ILE A 219 -21.08 3.44 11.78
CA ILE A 219 -20.07 2.39 11.51
C ILE A 219 -18.72 2.72 12.14
N LEU A 220 -18.46 3.93 12.62
CA LEU A 220 -17.37 4.14 13.57
C LEU A 220 -17.91 3.86 14.98
N ARG A 221 -17.17 3.08 15.81
CA ARG A 221 -17.58 2.88 17.23
C ARG A 221 -17.63 4.25 17.93
N SER A 222 -18.44 4.38 18.98
CA SER A 222 -18.43 5.57 19.84
C SER A 222 -17.00 5.95 20.19
N GLY A 223 -16.62 7.20 19.88
CA GLY A 223 -15.30 7.74 20.16
C GLY A 223 -14.47 8.05 18.92
N TYR A 224 -14.60 7.37 17.79
CA TYR A 224 -13.78 7.67 16.59
C TYR A 224 -14.42 8.72 15.69
N THR A 225 -13.63 9.69 15.21
CA THR A 225 -14.11 10.72 14.27
C THR A 225 -13.72 10.40 12.82
N LYS A 226 -14.41 11.02 11.85
CA LYS A 226 -13.99 11.02 10.44
C LYS A 226 -12.56 11.57 10.28
N ALA A 227 -12.22 12.60 11.06
CA ALA A 227 -10.89 13.19 11.03
C ALA A 227 -9.82 12.21 11.53
N ASP A 228 -10.08 11.49 12.63
CA ASP A 228 -9.17 10.47 13.17
C ASP A 228 -8.91 9.37 12.14
N PHE A 229 -9.98 8.90 11.47
CA PHE A 229 -9.85 7.86 10.45
C PHE A 229 -9.07 8.36 9.23
N ASN A 230 -9.37 9.56 8.72
CA ASN A 230 -8.63 10.13 7.60
C ASN A 230 -7.16 10.32 7.96
N ALA A 231 -6.86 10.88 9.14
CA ALA A 231 -5.50 11.06 9.61
C ALA A 231 -4.74 9.74 9.68
N TRP A 232 -5.39 8.65 10.11
CA TRP A 232 -4.78 7.32 10.08
C TRP A 232 -4.64 6.77 8.66
N PHE A 233 -5.71 6.81 7.85
CA PHE A 233 -5.75 6.24 6.50
C PHE A 233 -4.66 6.79 5.57
N PHE A 234 -4.44 8.10 5.65
CA PHE A 234 -3.49 8.84 4.81
C PHE A 234 -2.08 8.91 5.42
N ASN A 235 -1.85 8.35 6.61
CA ASN A 235 -0.55 8.41 7.26
C ASN A 235 0.43 7.41 6.64
N VAL A 236 1.21 7.87 5.66
CA VAL A 236 2.26 7.06 5.02
C VAL A 236 3.43 6.74 5.96
N SER A 237 3.53 7.43 7.11
CA SER A 237 4.49 7.13 8.19
C SER A 237 4.03 6.04 9.15
N ASN A 238 2.87 5.43 8.88
CA ASN A 238 2.38 4.26 9.59
C ASN A 238 2.19 3.09 8.60
N PRO A 239 2.72 1.89 8.88
CA PRO A 239 2.50 0.72 8.02
C PRO A 239 1.09 0.14 8.13
N ASP A 240 0.40 0.33 9.26
CA ASP A 240 -0.89 -0.29 9.56
C ASP A 240 -1.97 0.01 8.50
N PRO A 241 -2.23 1.28 8.10
CA PRO A 241 -3.33 1.59 7.20
C PRO A 241 -3.26 0.81 5.90
N LEU A 242 -2.09 0.78 5.27
CA LEU A 242 -1.95 0.13 3.98
C LEU A 242 -1.88 -1.40 4.09
N TYR A 243 -1.27 -1.94 5.16
CA TYR A 243 -1.35 -3.37 5.49
C TYR A 243 -2.81 -3.83 5.69
N CYS A 244 -3.57 -3.10 6.51
CA CYS A 244 -4.98 -3.34 6.81
C CYS A 244 -5.84 -3.28 5.54
N TYR A 245 -5.62 -2.27 4.70
CA TYR A 245 -6.35 -2.06 3.46
C TYR A 245 -6.13 -3.25 2.52
N THR A 246 -4.86 -3.58 2.30
CA THR A 246 -4.39 -4.62 1.40
C THR A 246 -4.89 -6.00 1.82
N THR A 247 -4.80 -6.32 3.11
CA THR A 247 -5.35 -7.56 3.69
C THR A 247 -6.87 -7.66 3.47
N SER A 248 -7.59 -6.56 3.71
CA SER A 248 -9.06 -6.52 3.51
C SER A 248 -9.43 -6.70 2.05
N ALA A 249 -8.77 -5.96 1.15
CA ALA A 249 -8.94 -6.03 -0.30
C ALA A 249 -8.65 -7.42 -0.85
N TYR A 250 -7.54 -8.05 -0.43
CA TYR A 250 -7.18 -9.39 -0.88
C TYR A 250 -8.16 -10.45 -0.40
N GLY A 251 -8.68 -10.30 0.82
CA GLY A 251 -9.75 -11.13 1.36
C GLY A 251 -11.05 -11.03 0.55
N VAL A 252 -11.45 -9.82 0.20
CA VAL A 252 -12.63 -9.58 -0.66
C VAL A 252 -12.41 -10.07 -2.09
N ALA A 253 -11.21 -9.89 -2.65
CA ALA A 253 -10.83 -10.36 -3.99
C ALA A 253 -10.97 -11.89 -4.16
N GLN A 254 -10.96 -12.65 -3.06
CA GLN A 254 -11.24 -14.09 -3.06
C GLN A 254 -12.71 -14.41 -3.35
N LEU A 255 -13.65 -13.57 -2.88
CA LEU A 255 -15.09 -13.83 -3.02
C LEU A 255 -15.56 -13.72 -4.49
N PHE A 256 -14.85 -12.94 -5.29
CA PHE A 256 -15.13 -12.74 -6.71
C PHE A 256 -14.54 -13.82 -7.62
N SER A 257 -13.88 -14.86 -7.09
CA SER A 257 -13.43 -15.98 -7.93
C SER A 257 -14.58 -16.87 -8.40
N ALA A 258 -15.76 -16.79 -7.75
CA ALA A 258 -16.93 -17.63 -8.04
C ALA A 258 -18.05 -16.91 -8.80
N SER A 259 -18.03 -15.58 -8.89
CA SER A 259 -19.06 -14.83 -9.59
C SER A 259 -18.61 -14.46 -11.01
N THR A 260 -19.50 -14.62 -11.98
CA THR A 260 -19.32 -14.13 -13.36
C THR A 260 -19.43 -12.62 -13.47
N THR A 261 -19.54 -11.90 -12.34
CA THR A 261 -19.70 -10.45 -12.30
C THR A 261 -18.32 -9.82 -12.22
N PRO A 262 -17.76 -9.28 -13.32
CA PRO A 262 -16.48 -8.61 -13.27
C PRO A 262 -16.52 -7.44 -12.28
N LEU A 263 -15.45 -7.25 -11.50
CA LEU A 263 -15.27 -6.09 -10.62
C LEU A 263 -15.44 -4.77 -11.38
N ALA A 264 -15.22 -4.76 -12.69
CA ALA A 264 -15.45 -3.62 -13.58
C ALA A 264 -16.89 -3.09 -13.60
N ILE A 265 -17.87 -3.85 -13.11
CA ILE A 265 -19.26 -3.39 -12.98
C ILE A 265 -19.46 -2.58 -11.69
N LEU A 266 -18.60 -2.79 -10.70
CA LEU A 266 -18.66 -2.06 -9.44
C LEU A 266 -18.00 -0.70 -9.61
N ASN A 267 -18.66 0.35 -9.13
CA ASN A 267 -18.01 1.64 -8.97
C ASN A 267 -17.10 1.62 -7.73
N ASP A 268 -16.23 2.63 -7.64
CA ASP A 268 -15.28 2.81 -6.55
C ASP A 268 -15.92 2.70 -5.15
N VAL A 269 -17.09 3.32 -4.99
CA VAL A 269 -17.84 3.30 -3.72
C VAL A 269 -18.23 1.88 -3.32
N GLN A 270 -18.70 1.08 -4.28
CA GLN A 270 -19.10 -0.30 -4.04
C GLN A 270 -17.89 -1.17 -3.67
N LEU A 271 -16.74 -0.98 -4.32
CA LEU A 271 -15.50 -1.67 -3.96
C LEU A 271 -15.10 -1.36 -2.50
N LEU A 272 -15.16 -0.09 -2.10
CA LEU A 272 -14.78 0.31 -0.75
C LEU A 272 -15.73 -0.23 0.32
N LEU A 273 -17.04 -0.21 0.06
CA LEU A 273 -18.04 -0.76 0.96
C LEU A 273 -17.83 -2.26 1.24
N LEU A 274 -17.27 -3.01 0.28
CA LEU A 274 -16.98 -4.44 0.46
C LEU A 274 -15.85 -4.68 1.46
N ILE A 275 -14.82 -3.83 1.47
CA ILE A 275 -13.66 -4.00 2.35
C ILE A 275 -13.84 -3.30 3.71
N PHE A 276 -14.75 -2.32 3.79
CA PHE A 276 -14.87 -1.44 4.96
C PHE A 276 -15.10 -2.16 6.30
N PRO A 277 -15.96 -3.19 6.42
CA PRO A 277 -16.16 -3.88 7.70
C PRO A 277 -14.88 -4.49 8.27
N ARG A 278 -14.06 -5.09 7.39
CA ARG A 278 -12.76 -5.68 7.72
C ARG A 278 -11.73 -4.60 8.06
N PHE A 279 -11.70 -3.56 7.24
CA PHE A 279 -10.80 -2.44 7.41
C PHE A 279 -11.04 -1.67 8.72
N ARG A 280 -12.30 -1.51 9.11
CA ARG A 280 -12.73 -0.91 10.39
C ARG A 280 -12.19 -1.68 11.59
N THR A 281 -12.26 -3.01 11.57
CA THR A 281 -11.74 -3.84 12.67
C THR A 281 -10.25 -3.60 12.87
N CYS A 282 -9.50 -3.55 11.76
CA CYS A 282 -8.07 -3.27 11.79
C CYS A 282 -7.76 -1.86 12.33
N TYR A 283 -8.50 -0.84 11.86
CA TYR A 283 -8.39 0.52 12.39
C TYR A 283 -8.62 0.61 13.91
N ALA A 284 -9.67 -0.06 14.41
CA ALA A 284 -10.01 -0.06 15.83
C ALA A 284 -8.96 -0.78 16.70
N SER A 285 -8.34 -1.84 16.18
CA SER A 285 -7.25 -2.54 16.85
C SER A 285 -5.96 -1.71 16.88
N ALA A 286 -5.66 -0.97 15.81
CA ALA A 286 -4.48 -0.12 15.72
C ALA A 286 -4.59 1.17 16.54
N ASN A 287 -5.81 1.60 16.89
CA ASN A 287 -6.07 2.86 17.61
C ASN A 287 -6.93 2.64 18.85
N PRO A 288 -6.52 1.79 19.82
CA PRO A 288 -7.34 1.50 20.97
C PRO A 288 -7.58 2.78 21.77
N LYS A 289 -8.81 3.32 21.74
CA LYS A 289 -9.19 4.38 22.68
C LYS A 289 -9.26 3.75 24.06
N SER A 290 -8.57 4.34 25.05
CA SER A 290 -8.71 3.93 26.45
C SER A 290 -10.20 3.95 26.81
N THR A 291 -10.70 2.80 27.26
CA THR A 291 -12.07 2.65 27.75
C THR A 291 -12.22 3.17 29.18
N ASP A 292 -11.20 3.80 29.76
CA ASP A 292 -11.19 4.26 31.16
C ASP A 292 -11.90 5.59 31.35
N HIS A 293 -13.18 5.71 30.99
CA HIS A 293 -14.03 6.79 31.52
C HIS A 293 -15.50 6.34 31.61
N THR A 294 -15.78 5.42 32.52
CA THR A 294 -17.05 5.33 33.26
C THR A 294 -16.82 4.64 34.59
#